data_AF-A0A7X9HVT8-F1
#
_entry.id   AF-A0A7X9HVT8-F1
#
_cell.length_a   1.000
_cell.length_b   1.000
_cell.length_c   1.000
_cell.angle_alpha   90.00
_cell.angle_beta   90.00
_cell.angle_gamma   90.00
#
_symmetry.space_group_name_H-M   'P 1'
#
loop_
_entity.id
_entity.type
_entity.pdbx_description
1 polymer ?
#
loop_
_entity_poly.entity_id
_entity_poly.type
_entity_poly.pdbx_seq_one_letter_code
_entity_poly.pdbx_strand_id
1 'polypeptide(L)'
;MYSQFCRNLKNYIRINSHGNPDNSLRVKIAEDIIHLTNVEAYKTYKKRNDPLYKRIGEFIYILSRYKSRYPSLERFIWELWAYGFDIIETQNLRQHNIKHMDEKAKLVDLMLSTHYFA
;
A
#
# COMPACT_ATOMS: atom_id res chain seq x y z
N MET A 1 0.86 -2.11 -13.69
CA MET A 1 1.78 -2.50 -12.59
C MET A 1 1.00 -3.02 -11.39
N TYR A 2 -0.28 -2.66 -11.29
CA TYR A 2 -1.19 -3.07 -10.21
C TYR A 2 -1.33 -4.59 -10.06
N SER A 3 -1.55 -5.34 -11.15
CA SER A 3 -1.68 -6.81 -11.08
C SER A 3 -0.43 -7.49 -10.51
N GLN A 4 0.75 -7.00 -10.90
CA GLN A 4 2.03 -7.46 -10.37
C GLN A 4 2.20 -7.12 -8.90
N PHE A 5 1.91 -5.87 -8.51
CA PHE A 5 1.90 -5.44 -7.11
C PHE A 5 1.02 -6.34 -6.26
N CYS A 6 -0.23 -6.58 -6.68
CA CYS A 6 -1.17 -7.45 -6.00
C CYS A 6 -0.64 -8.87 -5.82
N ARG A 7 -0.06 -9.45 -6.88
CA ARG A 7 0.53 -10.79 -6.85
C ARG A 7 1.73 -10.86 -5.89
N ASN A 8 2.65 -9.91 -6.03
CA ASN A 8 3.88 -9.87 -5.25
C ASN A 8 3.59 -9.66 -3.76
N LEU A 9 2.67 -8.75 -3.41
CA LEU A 9 2.34 -8.48 -2.01
C LEU A 9 1.66 -9.69 -1.34
N LYS A 10 0.73 -10.35 -2.04
CA LYS A 10 0.09 -11.58 -1.52
C LYS A 10 1.11 -12.69 -1.30
N ASN A 11 2.05 -12.86 -2.23
CA ASN A 11 3.15 -13.81 -2.07
C ASN A 11 4.07 -13.44 -0.91
N TYR A 12 4.41 -12.16 -0.76
CA TYR A 12 5.23 -11.66 0.34
C TYR A 12 4.61 -11.98 1.70
N ILE A 13 3.32 -11.68 1.89
CA ILE A 13 2.60 -12.00 3.13
C ILE A 13 2.62 -13.50 3.36
N ARG A 14 2.23 -14.30 2.37
CA ARG A 14 2.20 -15.77 2.47
C ARG A 14 3.53 -16.35 2.94
N ILE A 15 4.66 -15.92 2.34
CA ILE A 15 6.00 -16.42 2.70
C ILE A 15 6.38 -16.01 4.12
N ASN A 16 6.15 -14.74 4.48
CA ASN A 16 6.61 -14.22 5.77
C ASN A 16 5.73 -14.66 6.95
N SER A 17 4.45 -14.99 6.73
CA SER A 17 3.54 -15.48 7.77
C SER A 17 3.83 -16.91 8.25
N HIS A 18 4.55 -17.74 7.49
CA HIS A 18 4.80 -19.14 7.84
C HIS A 18 6.18 -19.39 8.50
N GLY A 19 7.05 -18.38 8.58
CA GLY A 19 8.50 -18.61 8.77
C GLY A 19 9.11 -18.28 10.13
N ASN A 20 8.61 -17.30 10.90
CA ASN A 20 9.26 -16.88 12.16
C ASN A 20 8.42 -15.87 12.98
N PRO A 21 8.28 -15.97 14.32
CA PRO A 21 7.64 -14.94 15.15
C PRO A 21 8.24 -13.53 15.01
N ASP A 22 9.55 -13.40 14.74
CA ASP A 22 10.23 -12.11 14.53
C ASP A 22 9.82 -11.41 13.21
N ASN A 23 9.17 -12.11 12.27
CA ASN A 23 8.62 -11.50 11.06
C ASN A 23 7.37 -10.66 11.30
N SER A 24 6.89 -10.56 12.55
CA SER A 24 5.64 -9.86 12.87
C SER A 24 5.60 -8.41 12.38
N LEU A 25 6.71 -7.67 12.40
CA LEU A 25 6.74 -6.29 11.93
C LEU A 25 6.60 -6.18 10.40
N ARG A 26 7.29 -7.04 9.65
CA ARG A 26 7.22 -7.06 8.18
C ARG A 26 5.83 -7.44 7.68
N VAL A 27 5.22 -8.42 8.34
CA VAL A 27 3.84 -8.82 8.04
C VAL A 27 2.87 -7.69 8.37
N LYS A 28 2.98 -7.04 9.54
CA LYS A 28 2.16 -5.87 9.89
C LYS A 28 2.27 -4.73 8.87
N ILE A 29 3.49 -4.42 8.42
CA ILE A 29 3.73 -3.41 7.37
C ILE A 29 3.01 -3.82 6.07
N ALA A 30 3.09 -5.08 5.68
CA ALA A 30 2.45 -5.59 4.47
C ALA A 30 0.91 -5.62 4.59
N GLU A 31 0.39 -5.93 5.77
CA GLU A 31 -1.05 -5.89 6.08
C GLU A 31 -1.60 -4.47 5.98
N ASP A 32 -0.87 -3.44 6.42
CA ASP A 32 -1.29 -2.05 6.25
C ASP A 32 -1.43 -1.66 4.75
N ILE A 33 -0.66 -2.31 3.87
CA ILE A 33 -0.63 -2.04 2.43
C ILE A 33 -1.67 -2.88 1.67
N ILE A 34 -2.13 -4.00 2.23
CA ILE A 34 -2.94 -5.00 1.51
C ILE A 34 -4.24 -4.45 0.95
N HIS A 35 -4.78 -3.40 1.58
CA HIS A 35 -5.99 -2.71 1.15
C HIS A 35 -5.88 -2.10 -0.24
N LEU A 36 -4.65 -1.80 -0.70
CA LEU A 36 -4.41 -1.35 -2.08
C LEU A 36 -4.58 -2.46 -3.12
N THR A 37 -4.80 -3.72 -2.73
CA THR A 37 -4.92 -4.85 -3.68
C THR A 37 -6.35 -5.21 -4.06
N ASN A 38 -7.34 -4.60 -3.42
CA ASN A 38 -8.76 -4.93 -3.63
C ASN A 38 -9.61 -3.69 -3.93
N VAL A 39 -9.71 -3.36 -5.22
CA VAL A 39 -10.51 -2.25 -5.75
C VAL A 39 -11.98 -2.35 -5.31
N GLU A 40 -12.57 -3.54 -5.37
CA GLU A 40 -14.00 -3.72 -5.07
C GLU A 40 -14.29 -3.55 -3.58
N ALA A 41 -13.38 -4.00 -2.71
CA ALA A 41 -13.47 -3.71 -1.28
C ALA A 41 -13.36 -2.19 -1.03
N TYR A 42 -12.39 -1.50 -1.64
CA TYR A 42 -12.26 -0.05 -1.54
C TYR A 42 -13.54 0.69 -1.96
N LYS A 43 -14.09 0.35 -3.12
CA LYS A 43 -15.36 0.94 -3.60
C LYS A 43 -16.51 0.70 -2.63
N THR A 44 -16.55 -0.47 -1.98
CA THR A 44 -17.56 -0.80 -0.97
C THR A 44 -17.38 0.06 0.29
N TYR A 45 -16.15 0.23 0.78
CA TYR A 45 -15.84 1.13 1.90
C TYR A 45 -16.24 2.57 1.58
N LYS A 46 -15.91 3.05 0.38
CA LYS A 46 -16.28 4.40 -0.11
C LYS A 46 -17.79 4.60 -0.14
N LYS A 47 -18.54 3.65 -0.72
CA LYS A 47 -20.01 3.71 -0.80
C LYS A 47 -20.68 3.75 0.58
N ARG A 48 -20.08 3.09 1.57
CA ARG A 48 -20.59 3.03 2.95
C ARG A 48 -20.09 4.17 3.84
N ASN A 49 -19.26 5.08 3.30
CA ASN A 49 -18.57 6.11 4.07
C ASN A 49 -17.76 5.52 5.25
N ASP A 50 -17.20 4.33 5.07
CA ASP A 50 -16.41 3.63 6.08
C ASP A 50 -15.10 4.39 6.35
N PRO A 51 -14.72 4.69 7.61
CA PRO A 51 -13.48 5.39 7.93
C PRO A 51 -12.23 4.80 7.25
N LEU A 52 -12.22 3.51 6.94
CA LEU A 52 -11.13 2.85 6.23
C LEU A 52 -10.89 3.41 4.83
N TYR A 53 -11.92 3.84 4.07
CA TYR A 53 -11.70 4.43 2.74
C TYR A 53 -10.88 5.72 2.85
N LYS A 54 -11.17 6.56 3.86
CA LYS A 54 -10.41 7.80 4.12
C LYS A 54 -8.98 7.48 4.47
N ARG A 55 -8.77 6.52 5.37
CA ARG A 55 -7.42 6.06 5.77
C ARG A 55 -6.60 5.56 4.59
N ILE A 56 -7.22 4.83 3.66
CA ILE A 56 -6.54 4.37 2.44
C ILE A 56 -6.17 5.56 1.56
N GLY A 57 -7.08 6.52 1.36
CA GLY A 57 -6.78 7.71 0.55
C GLY A 57 -5.71 8.62 1.15
N GLU A 58 -5.71 8.77 2.47
CA GLU A 58 -4.66 9.46 3.23
C GLU A 58 -3.32 8.73 3.12
N PHE A 59 -3.32 7.40 3.20
CA PHE A 59 -2.12 6.59 2.98
C PHE A 59 -1.53 6.80 1.58
N ILE A 60 -2.36 6.80 0.53
CA ILE A 60 -1.92 7.05 -0.85
C ILE A 60 -1.34 8.47 -0.99
N TYR A 61 -1.97 9.48 -0.36
CA TYR A 61 -1.43 10.84 -0.33
C TYR A 61 -0.03 10.88 0.30
N ILE A 62 0.16 10.25 1.45
CA ILE A 62 1.48 10.25 2.12
C ILE A 62 2.49 9.47 1.27
N LEU A 63 2.09 8.33 0.68
CA LEU A 63 2.94 7.56 -0.23
C LEU A 63 3.41 8.40 -1.42
N SER A 64 2.57 9.30 -1.94
CA SER A 64 2.95 10.22 -3.03
C SER A 64 4.12 11.13 -2.70
N ARG A 65 4.34 11.39 -1.42
CA ARG A 65 5.44 12.24 -0.96
C ARG A 65 6.81 11.56 -1.11
N TYR A 66 6.83 10.25 -1.29
CA TYR A 66 8.04 9.45 -1.49
C TYR A 66 8.45 9.30 -2.95
N LYS A 67 7.73 9.89 -3.91
CA LYS A 67 7.98 9.70 -5.35
C LYS A 67 9.38 10.14 -5.82
N SER A 68 10.01 11.11 -5.14
CA SER A 68 11.39 11.52 -5.45
C SER A 68 12.41 10.44 -5.08
N ARG A 69 12.14 9.64 -4.04
CA ARG A 69 12.99 8.55 -3.58
C ARG A 69 12.69 7.24 -4.32
N TYR A 70 11.42 7.01 -4.64
CA TYR A 70 10.94 5.80 -5.33
C TYR A 70 10.10 6.21 -6.55
N PRO A 71 10.73 6.42 -7.73
CA PRO A 71 10.02 6.90 -8.93
C PRO A 71 8.90 5.97 -9.42
N SER A 72 8.97 4.66 -9.11
CA SER A 72 7.92 3.70 -9.46
C SER A 72 6.56 4.05 -8.83
N LEU A 73 6.57 4.75 -7.69
CA LEU A 73 5.38 5.16 -6.96
C LEU A 73 4.54 6.17 -7.76
N GLU A 74 5.16 7.07 -8.53
CA GLU A 74 4.40 8.08 -9.28
C GLU A 74 3.44 7.42 -10.26
N ARG A 75 3.95 6.49 -11.06
CA ARG A 75 3.12 5.74 -12.02
C ARG A 75 2.10 4.84 -11.31
N PHE A 76 2.48 4.21 -10.21
CA PHE A 76 1.58 3.36 -9.44
C PHE A 76 0.41 4.13 -8.82
N ILE A 77 0.66 5.32 -8.26
CA ILE A 77 -0.38 6.18 -7.69
C ILE A 77 -1.37 6.62 -8.77
N TRP A 78 -0.87 6.96 -9.96
CA TRP A 78 -1.73 7.28 -11.09
C TRP A 78 -2.62 6.09 -11.49
N GLU A 79 -2.05 4.87 -11.50
CA GLU A 79 -2.79 3.63 -11.77
C GLU A 79 -3.86 3.36 -10.69
N LEU A 80 -3.55 3.55 -9.40
CA LEU A 80 -4.53 3.45 -8.30
C LEU A 80 -5.68 4.43 -8.50
N TRP A 81 -5.38 5.69 -8.83
CA TRP A 81 -6.41 6.69 -9.10
C TRP A 81 -7.30 6.28 -10.28
N ALA A 82 -6.72 5.77 -11.37
CA ALA A 82 -7.46 5.25 -12.51
C ALA A 82 -8.36 4.04 -12.16
N TYR A 83 -7.96 3.22 -11.18
CA TYR A 83 -8.80 2.14 -10.64
C TYR A 83 -9.90 2.61 -9.67
N GLY A 84 -9.92 3.90 -9.34
CA GLY A 84 -10.96 4.53 -8.53
C GLY A 84 -10.60 4.75 -7.06
N PHE A 85 -9.33 4.61 -6.68
CA PHE A 85 -8.85 5.04 -5.37
C PHE A 85 -8.79 6.57 -5.30
N ASP A 86 -9.22 7.14 -4.18
CA ASP A 86 -9.11 8.58 -3.96
C ASP A 86 -7.77 8.91 -3.30
N ILE A 87 -7.21 10.07 -3.63
CA ILE A 87 -6.05 10.63 -2.95
C ILE A 87 -6.57 11.72 -2.03
N ILE A 88 -6.48 11.50 -0.72
CA ILE A 88 -7.06 12.40 0.28
C ILE A 88 -5.92 13.08 1.00
N GLU A 89 -5.78 14.39 0.77
CA GLU A 89 -4.78 15.19 1.47
C GLU A 89 -5.04 15.21 2.98
N THR A 90 -3.97 15.02 3.75
CA THR A 90 -4.02 15.08 5.21
C THR A 90 -2.78 15.77 5.75
N GLN A 91 -3.00 16.67 6.69
CA GLN A 91 -1.92 17.32 7.44
C GLN A 91 -1.53 16.51 8.69
N ASN A 92 -2.30 15.47 9.01
CA ASN A 92 -2.19 14.76 10.29
C ASN A 92 -1.22 13.57 10.19
N LEU A 93 0.07 13.90 9.98
CA LEU A 93 1.16 12.94 9.78
C LEU A 93 1.51 12.08 11.02
N ARG A 94 0.80 12.26 12.14
CA ARG A 94 1.06 11.58 13.41
C ARG A 94 0.11 10.40 13.71
N GLN A 95 -0.83 10.08 12.83
CA GLN A 95 -1.74 8.96 13.05
C GLN A 95 -1.01 7.60 13.02
N HIS A 96 -1.55 6.62 13.75
CA HIS A 96 -0.98 5.27 13.88
C HIS A 96 -0.73 4.56 12.53
N ASN A 97 -1.49 4.94 11.49
CA ASN A 97 -1.36 4.44 10.11
C ASN A 97 -0.08 4.90 9.39
N ILE A 98 0.66 5.84 9.98
CA ILE A 98 1.83 6.53 9.40
C ILE A 98 3.13 6.03 10.05
N LYS A 99 3.03 5.13 11.05
CA LYS A 99 4.20 4.41 11.54
C LYS A 99 4.83 3.64 10.38
N HIS A 100 6.16 3.73 10.29
CA HIS A 100 6.97 3.03 9.30
C HIS A 100 6.65 3.38 7.84
N MET A 101 6.28 4.63 7.53
CA MET A 101 5.98 5.03 6.14
C MET A 101 7.17 4.87 5.20
N ASP A 102 8.39 5.09 5.67
CA ASP A 102 9.61 4.82 4.89
C ASP A 102 9.67 3.34 4.48
N GLU A 103 9.45 2.43 5.42
CA GLU A 103 9.45 0.99 5.17
C GLU A 103 8.26 0.56 4.30
N LYS A 104 7.08 1.17 4.48
CA LYS A 104 5.91 0.93 3.63
C LYS A 104 6.16 1.37 2.20
N ALA A 105 6.71 2.57 1.98
CA ALA A 105 7.03 3.08 0.66
C ALA A 105 8.07 2.20 -0.03
N LYS A 106 9.11 1.79 0.70
CA LYS A 106 10.11 0.83 0.21
C LYS A 106 9.49 -0.52 -0.15
N LEU A 107 8.56 -1.03 0.65
CA LEU A 107 7.90 -2.29 0.35
C LEU A 107 7.01 -2.18 -0.89
N VAL A 108 6.26 -1.09 -1.05
CA VAL A 108 5.46 -0.85 -2.27
C VAL A 108 6.36 -0.82 -3.50
N ASP A 109 7.45 -0.06 -3.48
CA ASP A 109 8.44 0.00 -4.57
C ASP A 109 9.03 -1.38 -4.90
N LEU A 110 9.35 -2.17 -3.88
CA LEU A 110 9.80 -3.56 -4.05
C LEU A 110 8.73 -4.44 -4.72
N MET A 111 7.46 -4.29 -4.33
CA MET A 111 6.36 -5.07 -4.92
C MET A 111 6.07 -4.68 -6.38
N LEU A 112 6.39 -3.44 -6.77
CA LEU A 112 6.30 -2.96 -8.15
C LEU A 112 7.47 -3.42 -9.03
N SER A 113 8.59 -3.81 -8.43
CA SER A 113 9.80 -4.23 -9.13
C SER A 113 9.62 -5.57 -9.83
N THR A 114 10.15 -5.70 -11.05
CA THR A 114 10.06 -6.89 -11.90
C THR A 114 11.09 -7.97 -11.56
N HIS A 115 12.08 -7.67 -10.73
CA HIS A 115 13.25 -8.53 -10.53
C HIS A 115 13.17 -9.48 -9.33
N TYR A 116 12.10 -9.45 -8.53
CA TYR A 116 12.08 -10.17 -7.25
C TYR A 116 11.36 -11.53 -7.25
N PHE A 117 10.76 -11.94 -8.38
CA PHE A 117 10.05 -13.23 -8.50
C PHE A 117 10.10 -13.79 -9.94
N ALA A 118 11.28 -13.87 -10.53
CA ALA A 118 11.54 -14.68 -11.73
C ALA A 118 12.26 -15.97 -11.34
#